data_AF-A0A5E4TKC7-F1
#
_entry.id   AF-A0A5E4TKC7-F1
#
_cell.length_a   1.000
_cell.length_b   1.000
_cell.length_c   1.000
_cell.angle_alpha   90.00
_cell.angle_beta   90.00
_cell.angle_gamma   90.00
#
_symmetry.space_group_name_H-M   'P 1'
#
loop_
_entity.id
_entity.type
_entity.pdbx_description
1 polymer ?
#
loop_
_entity_poly.entity_id
_entity_poly.type
_entity_poly.pdbx_seq_one_letter_code
_entity_poly.pdbx_strand_id
1 'polypeptide(L)'
;MEKLTPAFVRSRDYIRTHSAEEIAAQMPVDYYAGNKALYIKALAASRQMFTADGKMPADGPETVLKVLATFDPAIKRRPLDLSRTYTNDFVTSVKRQQASVSSPEGMR
;
A
#
# COMPACT_ATOMS: atom_id res chain seq x y z
N MET A 1 -10.62 -8.43 10.79
CA MET A 1 -10.00 -7.36 9.96
C MET A 1 -9.83 -6.04 10.72
N GLU A 2 -10.72 -5.65 11.64
CA GLU A 2 -10.70 -4.34 12.31
C GLU A 2 -9.41 -3.93 13.05
N LYS A 3 -8.57 -4.87 13.49
CA LYS A 3 -7.26 -4.57 14.11
C LYS A 3 -6.09 -4.58 13.11
N LEU A 4 -6.23 -5.32 12.02
CA LEU A 4 -5.18 -5.47 11.00
C LEU A 4 -5.16 -4.22 10.10
N THR A 5 -6.33 -3.77 9.64
CA THR A 5 -6.47 -2.61 8.77
C THR A 5 -5.83 -1.34 9.35
N PRO A 6 -6.06 -0.94 10.62
CA PRO A 6 -5.41 0.24 11.17
C PRO A 6 -3.89 0.07 11.35
N ALA A 7 -3.38 -1.14 11.59
CA ALA A 7 -1.93 -1.40 11.63
C ALA A 7 -1.30 -1.21 10.24
N PHE A 8 -1.95 -1.70 9.19
CA PHE A 8 -1.52 -1.49 7.80
C PHE A 8 -1.59 -0.03 7.38
N VAL A 9 -2.66 0.70 7.76
CA VAL A 9 -2.77 2.14 7.50
C VAL A 9 -1.65 2.91 8.18
N ARG A 10 -1.33 2.59 9.45
CA ARG A 10 -0.21 3.20 10.19
C ARG A 10 1.15 2.89 9.56
N SER A 11 1.40 1.63 9.20
CA SER A 11 2.65 1.24 8.54
C SER A 11 2.82 1.93 7.20
N ARG A 12 1.74 2.03 6.41
CA ARG A 12 1.74 2.76 5.14
C ARG A 12 1.98 4.25 5.33
N ASP A 13 1.31 4.88 6.30
CA ASP A 13 1.53 6.29 6.60
C ASP A 13 2.98 6.54 7.03
N TYR A 14 3.55 5.66 7.85
CA TYR A 14 4.97 5.70 8.22
C TYR A 14 5.90 5.62 7.00
N ILE A 15 5.65 4.68 6.07
CA ILE A 15 6.41 4.53 4.82
C ILE A 15 6.29 5.78 3.93
N ARG A 16 5.16 6.48 4.00
CA ARG A 16 4.93 7.70 3.22
C ARG A 16 5.61 8.93 3.81
N THR A 17 5.67 9.05 5.13
CA THR A 17 6.22 10.25 5.80
C THR A 17 7.73 10.18 6.04
N HIS A 18 8.30 8.98 6.20
CA HIS A 18 9.73 8.81 6.49
C HIS A 18 10.55 8.60 5.21
N SER A 19 11.86 8.86 5.26
CA SER A 19 12.78 8.64 4.14
C SER A 19 13.04 7.14 3.92
N ALA A 20 13.49 6.78 2.72
CA ALA A 20 13.86 5.39 2.44
C ALA A 20 15.06 4.93 3.31
N GLU A 21 15.92 5.85 3.76
CA GLU A 21 17.01 5.53 4.68
C GLU A 21 16.51 5.25 6.10
N GLU A 22 15.53 6.01 6.60
CA GLU A 22 14.91 5.80 7.92
C GLU A 22 14.16 4.46 7.95
N ILE A 23 13.42 4.15 6.89
CA ILE A 23 12.72 2.86 6.76
C ILE A 23 13.75 1.74 6.68
N ALA A 24 14.80 1.90 5.88
CA ALA A 24 15.87 0.91 5.80
C ALA A 24 16.50 0.70 7.18
N ALA A 25 16.81 1.74 7.96
CA ALA A 25 17.43 1.63 9.27
C ALA A 25 16.61 0.79 10.28
N GLN A 26 15.29 0.73 10.13
CA GLN A 26 14.40 -0.04 11.00
C GLN A 26 14.28 -1.52 10.60
N MET A 27 14.81 -1.90 9.44
CA MET A 27 14.75 -3.29 8.94
C MET A 27 15.93 -4.12 9.45
N PRO A 28 15.72 -5.43 9.70
CA PRO A 28 16.82 -6.36 9.98
C PRO A 28 17.84 -6.38 8.84
N VAL A 29 19.12 -6.60 9.17
CA VAL A 29 20.22 -6.59 8.19
C VAL A 29 20.02 -7.62 7.06
N ASP A 30 19.35 -8.74 7.36
CA ASP A 30 19.05 -9.81 6.40
C ASP A 30 18.13 -9.34 5.25
N TYR A 31 17.31 -8.31 5.47
CA TYR A 31 16.40 -7.78 4.45
C TYR A 31 17.12 -7.02 3.33
N TYR A 32 18.35 -6.56 3.55
CA TYR A 32 19.10 -5.82 2.54
C TYR A 32 19.75 -6.72 1.49
N ALA A 33 19.68 -8.05 1.65
CA ALA A 33 20.35 -9.03 0.79
C ALA A 33 21.84 -8.68 0.54
N GLY A 34 22.52 -8.14 1.57
CA GLY A 34 23.91 -7.70 1.51
C GLY A 34 24.19 -6.33 0.86
N ASN A 35 23.18 -5.62 0.34
CA ASN A 35 23.36 -4.30 -0.29
C ASN A 35 22.29 -3.28 0.16
N LYS A 36 22.61 -2.56 1.24
CA LYS A 36 21.73 -1.53 1.83
C LYS A 36 21.44 -0.35 0.88
N ALA A 37 22.41 0.05 0.05
CA ALA A 37 22.22 1.15 -0.90
C ALA A 37 21.22 0.78 -2.01
N LEU A 38 21.30 -0.46 -2.52
CA LEU A 38 20.33 -0.99 -3.47
C LEU A 38 18.94 -1.11 -2.85
N TYR A 39 18.86 -1.54 -1.58
CA TYR A 39 17.61 -1.63 -0.83
C TYR A 39 16.94 -0.25 -0.66
N ILE A 40 17.69 0.79 -0.30
CA ILE A 40 17.19 2.17 -0.20
C ILE A 40 16.64 2.66 -1.55
N LYS A 41 17.36 2.41 -2.65
CA LYS A 41 16.93 2.80 -4.00
C LYS A 41 15.64 2.08 -4.41
N ALA A 42 15.55 0.77 -4.12
CA ALA A 42 14.35 -0.01 -4.37
C ALA A 42 13.16 0.50 -3.55
N LEU A 43 13.35 0.78 -2.25
CA LEU A 43 12.32 1.36 -1.39
C LEU A 43 11.83 2.71 -1.93
N ALA A 44 12.73 3.59 -2.36
CA ALA A 44 12.37 4.87 -2.94
C ALA A 44 11.52 4.73 -4.22
N ALA A 45 11.85 3.76 -5.08
CA ALA A 45 11.07 3.46 -6.29
C ALA A 45 9.70 2.83 -5.96
N SER A 46 9.65 1.90 -5.01
CA SER A 46 8.43 1.18 -4.63
C SER A 46 7.41 2.05 -3.89
N ARG A 47 7.82 3.19 -3.28
CA ARG A 47 6.90 4.11 -2.60
C ARG A 47 5.79 4.63 -3.50
N GLN A 48 6.06 4.82 -4.79
CA GLN A 48 5.07 5.33 -5.75
C GLN A 48 4.01 4.28 -6.13
N MET A 49 4.25 3.00 -5.85
CA MET A 49 3.31 1.92 -6.16
C MET A 49 2.16 1.82 -5.15
N PHE A 50 2.29 2.42 -3.96
CA PHE A 50 1.24 2.38 -2.94
C PHE A 50 0.21 3.50 -3.17
N THR A 51 -1.07 3.14 -3.23
CA THR A 51 -2.15 4.13 -3.34
C THR A 51 -2.24 5.00 -2.08
N ALA A 52 -2.47 6.31 -2.28
CA ALA A 52 -2.46 7.31 -1.21
C ALA A 52 -3.56 7.10 -0.16
N ASP A 53 -4.61 6.36 -0.49
CA ASP A 53 -5.78 6.09 0.35
C ASP A 53 -5.97 4.59 0.63
N GLY A 54 -5.18 3.69 0.03
CA GLY A 54 -5.27 2.25 0.25
C GLY A 54 -6.57 1.64 -0.28
N LYS A 55 -7.35 2.40 -1.04
CA LYS A 55 -8.59 1.96 -1.65
C LYS A 55 -8.30 1.30 -2.98
N MET A 56 -9.11 0.30 -3.32
CA MET A 56 -9.14 -0.21 -4.68
C MET A 56 -9.78 0.84 -5.60
N PRO A 57 -9.10 1.24 -6.71
CA PRO A 57 -9.66 2.17 -7.68
C PRO A 57 -10.97 1.63 -8.26
N ALA A 58 -11.93 2.52 -8.55
CA ALA A 58 -13.25 2.11 -9.05
C ALA A 58 -13.16 1.27 -10.34
N ASP A 59 -12.25 1.65 -11.25
CA ASP A 59 -12.06 0.96 -12.53
C ASP A 59 -11.09 -0.24 -12.46
N GLY A 60 -10.45 -0.45 -11.30
CA GLY A 60 -9.44 -1.48 -11.10
C GLY A 60 -9.99 -2.91 -11.27
N PRO A 61 -11.05 -3.30 -10.53
CA PRO A 61 -11.66 -4.62 -10.61
C PRO A 61 -12.12 -5.00 -12.02
N GLU A 62 -12.76 -4.06 -12.72
CA GLU A 62 -13.26 -4.29 -14.08
C GLU A 62 -12.12 -4.44 -15.10
N THR A 63 -11.07 -3.61 -14.97
CA THR A 63 -9.90 -3.68 -15.85
C THR A 63 -9.17 -5.02 -15.70
N VAL A 64 -8.97 -5.46 -14.46
CA VAL A 64 -8.33 -6.76 -14.16
C VAL A 64 -9.20 -7.91 -14.65
N LEU A 65 -10.51 -7.86 -14.46
CA LEU A 65 -11.42 -8.88 -14.99
C LEU A 65 -11.38 -8.95 -16.53
N LYS A 66 -11.37 -7.80 -17.21
CA LYS A 66 -11.27 -7.74 -18.68
C LYS A 66 -9.99 -8.38 -19.17
N VAL A 67 -8.85 -8.08 -18.54
CA VAL A 67 -7.55 -8.65 -18.86
C VAL A 67 -7.56 -10.16 -18.59
N LEU A 68 -7.96 -10.60 -17.40
CA LEU A 68 -8.06 -12.02 -17.02
C LEU A 68 -8.97 -12.81 -17.98
N ALA A 69 -10.09 -12.23 -18.41
CA ALA A 69 -11.01 -12.86 -19.35
C ALA A 69 -10.44 -13.02 -20.78
N THR A 70 -9.33 -12.35 -21.12
CA THR A 70 -8.66 -12.55 -22.42
C THR A 70 -7.88 -13.86 -22.49
N PHE A 71 -7.40 -14.38 -21.36
CA PHE A 71 -6.53 -15.57 -21.33
C PHE A 71 -7.02 -16.72 -20.45
N ASP A 72 -7.94 -16.48 -19.51
CA ASP A 72 -8.52 -17.53 -18.67
C ASP A 72 -9.93 -17.94 -19.16
N PRO A 73 -10.07 -19.13 -19.79
CA PRO A 73 -11.36 -19.62 -20.26
C PRO A 73 -12.32 -20.01 -19.12
N ALA A 74 -11.85 -20.23 -17.89
CA ALA A 74 -12.71 -20.49 -16.74
C ALA A 74 -13.40 -19.20 -16.26
N ILE A 75 -12.69 -18.06 -16.31
CA ILE A 75 -13.24 -16.73 -15.98
C ILE A 75 -14.21 -16.26 -17.05
N LYS A 76 -13.93 -16.54 -18.33
CA LYS A 76 -14.81 -16.16 -19.46
C LYS A 76 -16.17 -16.85 -19.44
N ARG A 77 -16.30 -18.01 -18.78
CA ARG A 77 -17.51 -18.86 -18.81
C ARG A 77 -18.48 -18.62 -17.65
N ARG A 78 -18.15 -17.77 -16.67
CA ARG A 78 -19.02 -17.49 -15.53
C ARG A 78 -19.25 -15.99 -15.36
N PRO A 79 -20.50 -15.54 -15.10
CA PRO A 79 -20.72 -14.18 -14.63
C PRO A 79 -20.06 -14.03 -13.25
N LEU A 80 -19.01 -13.21 -13.19
CA LEU A 80 -18.29 -12.91 -11.94
C LEU A 80 -18.92 -11.66 -11.31
N ASP A 81 -19.33 -11.79 -10.05
CA ASP A 81 -19.77 -10.65 -9.25
C ASP A 81 -18.56 -10.01 -8.56
N LEU A 82 -18.11 -8.86 -9.09
CA LEU A 82 -16.97 -8.12 -8.57
C LEU A 82 -17.21 -7.58 -7.15
N SER A 83 -18.47 -7.35 -6.76
CA SER A 83 -18.79 -6.85 -5.41
C SER A 83 -18.44 -7.85 -4.31
N ARG A 84 -18.26 -9.13 -4.65
CA ARG A 84 -17.89 -10.20 -3.72
C ARG A 84 -16.39 -10.51 -3.71
N THR A 85 -15.60 -9.90 -4.60
CA THR A 85 -14.17 -10.17 -4.73
C THR A 85 -13.30 -9.11 -4.05
N TYR A 86 -13.84 -7.93 -3.75
CA TYR A 86 -13.17 -6.89 -2.99
C TYR A 86 -14.16 -6.10 -2.13
N THR A 87 -13.67 -5.46 -1.06
CA THR A 87 -14.42 -4.46 -0.31
C THR A 87 -13.47 -3.35 0.14
N ASN A 88 -13.95 -2.11 0.06
CA ASN A 88 -13.28 -0.92 0.60
C ASN A 88 -13.80 -0.55 2.02
N ASP A 89 -14.73 -1.33 2.58
CA ASP A 89 -15.40 -1.01 3.85
C ASP A 89 -14.38 -0.94 4.99
N PHE A 90 -13.45 -1.89 5.04
CA PHE A 90 -12.45 -1.93 6.10
C PHE A 90 -11.52 -0.71 6.12
N VAL A 91 -11.15 -0.19 4.95
CA VAL A 91 -10.30 1.01 4.84
C VAL A 91 -11.10 2.26 5.19
N THR A 92 -12.39 2.28 4.87
CA THR A 92 -13.30 3.39 5.16
C THR A 92 -13.66 3.48 6.64
N SER A 93 -13.73 2.35 7.35
CA SER A 93 -13.99 2.30 8.80
C SER A 93 -12.81 2.74 9.67
N VAL A 94 -11.59 2.84 9.12
CA VAL A 94 -10.44 3.34 9.86
C VAL A 94 -10.52 4.87 9.94
N LYS A 95 -10.89 5.40 11.11
CA LYS A 95 -10.71 6.82 11.42
C LYS A 95 -9.22 7.15 11.29
N ARG A 96 -8.87 8.02 10.33
CA ARG A 96 -7.53 8.60 10.22
C ARG A 96 -7.21 9.27 11.55
N GLN A 97 -6.30 8.69 12.34
CA GLN A 97 -5.59 9.46 13.34
C GLN A 97 -4.65 10.37 12.56
N GLN A 98 -5.06 11.63 12.41
CA GLN A 98 -4.17 12.67 11.90
C GLN A 98 -2.96 12.68 12.82
N ALA A 99 -1.83 12.18 12.32
CA ALA A 99 -0.55 12.46 12.94
C ALA A 99 -0.33 13.96 12.77
N SER A 100 -0.65 14.72 13.82
CA SER A 100 -0.18 16.08 14.04
C SER A 100 1.35 16.01 14.12
N VAL A 101 2.01 16.09 12.98
CA VAL A 101 3.43 16.45 12.94
C VAL A 101 3.47 17.96 13.10
N SER A 102 3.52 18.38 14.36
CA SER A 102 4.04 19.70 14.71
C SER A 102 5.44 19.78 14.15
N SER A 103 5.63 20.59 13.11
CA SER A 103 6.96 21.05 12.72
C SER A 103 7.62 21.67 13.95
N PRO A 104 8.83 21.23 14.37
CA PRO A 104 9.62 22.05 15.26
C PRO A 104 10.10 23.26 14.46
N GLU A 105 9.94 24.41 15.11
CA GLU A 105 10.44 25.73 14.76
C GLU A 105 11.87 25.72 14.22
N GLY A 106 12.12 26.72 13.37
CA GLY A 106 13.41 26.95 12.75
C GLY A 106 14.55 27.14 13.74
N MET A 107 15.76 26.93 13.22
CA MET A 107 16.96 27.43 13.85
C MET A 107 18.00 27.71 12.75
N ARG A 108 18.02 28.98 12.34
CA ARG A 108 19.15 29.76 11.81
C ARG A 108 19.72 29.42 10.43
#